data_AF-A0A6N7GQQ9-F1
#
_entry.id   AF-A0A6N7GQQ9-F1
#
_cell.length_a   1.000
_cell.length_b   1.000
_cell.length_c   1.000
_cell.angle_alpha   90.00
_cell.angle_beta   90.00
_cell.angle_gamma   90.00
#
_symmetry.space_group_name_H-M   'P 1'
#
loop_
_entity.id
_entity.type
_entity.pdbx_description
1 polymer ?
#
loop_
_entity_poly.entity_id
_entity_poly.type
_entity_poly.pdbx_seq_one_letter_code
_entity_poly.pdbx_strand_id
1 'polypeptide(L)'
;MLANNFMTPLALGISDIEFDALVKVLGMLERGEISDEQFTMRRVQHPCRTPACLCGWANDVSAGRAFPLYAKPGLTMFSDARYGPRWRDMPRPLLELFAYGRRPADPVYAATPSQAAIALRNFLTQGQARWAEALAA
;
A
#
# COMPACT_ATOMS: atom_id res chain seq x y z
N MET A 1 -12.83 -15.77 2.82
CA MET A 1 -12.61 -14.57 3.65
C MET A 1 -13.63 -14.61 4.77
N LEU A 2 -13.18 -14.66 6.02
CA LEU A 2 -14.07 -14.43 7.17
C LEU A 2 -14.72 -13.04 7.01
N ALA A 3 -15.96 -12.87 7.46
CA ALA A 3 -16.65 -11.58 7.40
C ALA A 3 -15.83 -10.53 8.15
N ASN A 4 -15.14 -9.66 7.41
CA ASN A 4 -14.34 -8.60 7.97
C ASN A 4 -15.21 -7.34 8.08
N ASN A 5 -15.21 -6.70 9.24
CA ASN A 5 -15.91 -5.42 9.48
C ASN A 5 -15.11 -4.26 8.84
N PHE A 6 -15.00 -4.25 7.52
CA PHE A 6 -14.33 -3.17 6.81
C PHE A 6 -15.18 -1.90 6.82
N MET A 7 -14.49 -0.77 6.92
CA MET A 7 -15.07 0.55 6.68
C MET A 7 -15.50 0.65 5.21
N THR A 8 -16.42 1.57 4.93
CA THR A 8 -16.81 1.87 3.55
C THR A 8 -15.69 2.62 2.82
N PRO A 9 -15.60 2.50 1.48
CA PRO A 9 -14.63 3.27 0.68
C PRO A 9 -14.71 4.78 0.97
N LEU A 10 -15.94 5.31 1.07
CA LEU A 10 -16.20 6.71 1.41
C LEU A 10 -15.60 7.10 2.77
N ALA A 11 -15.75 6.25 3.79
CA ALA A 11 -15.20 6.53 5.12
C ALA A 11 -13.67 6.51 5.16
N LEU A 12 -13.05 5.76 4.24
CA LEU A 12 -11.59 5.72 4.05
C LEU A 12 -11.08 6.85 3.14
N GLY A 13 -11.98 7.61 2.51
CA GLY A 13 -11.62 8.67 1.56
C GLY A 13 -11.02 8.14 0.27
N ILE A 14 -11.43 6.95 -0.17
CA ILE A 14 -10.94 6.29 -1.39
C ILE A 14 -12.11 5.90 -2.30
N SER A 15 -11.80 5.67 -3.58
CA SER A 15 -12.78 5.15 -4.54
C SER A 15 -13.07 3.67 -4.32
N ASP A 16 -14.21 3.18 -4.84
CA ASP A 16 -14.57 1.76 -4.80
C ASP A 16 -13.48 0.88 -5.46
N ILE A 17 -12.89 1.35 -6.56
CA ILE A 17 -11.81 0.63 -7.26
C ILE A 17 -10.57 0.48 -6.39
N GLU A 18 -10.21 1.54 -5.65
CA GLU A 18 -9.06 1.51 -4.73
C GLU A 18 -9.34 0.59 -3.54
N PHE A 19 -10.56 0.62 -3.01
CA PHE A 19 -10.98 -0.27 -1.94
C PHE A 19 -10.94 -1.73 -2.37
N ASP A 20 -11.56 -2.09 -3.50
CA ASP A 20 -11.58 -3.45 -4.03
C ASP A 20 -10.17 -3.97 -4.30
N ALA A 21 -9.29 -3.11 -4.82
CA ALA A 21 -7.90 -3.44 -5.04
C ALA A 21 -7.18 -3.72 -3.72
N LEU A 22 -7.34 -2.87 -2.70
CA LEU A 22 -6.76 -3.08 -1.38
C LEU A 22 -7.29 -4.36 -0.71
N VAL A 23 -8.59 -4.63 -0.77
CA VAL A 23 -9.17 -5.89 -0.25
C VAL A 23 -8.59 -7.11 -0.96
N LYS A 24 -8.41 -7.03 -2.28
CA LYS A 24 -7.78 -8.10 -3.06
C LYS A 24 -6.33 -8.32 -2.64
N VAL A 25 -5.54 -7.25 -2.50
CA VAL A 25 -4.15 -7.32 -2.02
C VAL A 25 -4.07 -7.91 -0.62
N LEU A 26 -4.96 -7.51 0.30
CA LEU A 26 -5.03 -8.13 1.63
C LEU A 26 -5.23 -9.64 1.52
N GLY A 27 -6.17 -10.07 0.68
CA GLY A 27 -6.41 -11.49 0.46
C GLY A 27 -5.19 -12.22 -0.12
N MET A 28 -4.44 -11.59 -1.03
CA MET A 28 -3.21 -12.16 -1.59
C MET A 28 -2.13 -12.33 -0.53
N LEU A 29 -1.91 -11.30 0.32
CA LEU A 29 -0.96 -11.36 1.43
C LEU A 29 -1.33 -12.47 2.43
N GLU A 30 -2.60 -12.56 2.82
CA GLU A 30 -3.09 -13.57 3.77
C GLU A 30 -3.02 -15.00 3.25
N ARG A 31 -3.04 -15.19 1.92
CA ARG A 31 -2.87 -16.51 1.28
C ARG A 31 -1.42 -16.83 0.93
N GLY A 32 -0.48 -15.92 1.20
CA GLY A 32 0.92 -16.09 0.83
C GLY A 32 1.19 -16.06 -0.68
N GLU A 33 0.33 -15.40 -1.45
CA GLU A 33 0.50 -15.24 -2.91
C GLU A 33 1.55 -14.19 -3.27
N ILE A 34 1.96 -13.37 -2.31
CA ILE A 34 3.01 -12.38 -2.43
C ILE A 34 4.15 -12.80 -1.50
N SER A 35 5.30 -13.18 -2.06
CA SER A 35 6.45 -13.63 -1.29
C SER A 35 7.27 -12.47 -0.69
N ASP A 36 8.16 -12.78 0.26
CA ASP A 36 9.08 -11.81 0.86
C ASP A 36 9.99 -11.14 -0.19
N GLU A 37 10.36 -11.86 -1.25
CA GLU A 37 11.18 -11.32 -2.34
C GLU A 37 10.39 -10.38 -3.27
N GLN A 38 9.06 -10.55 -3.34
CA GLN A 38 8.18 -9.74 -4.15
C GLN A 38 7.68 -8.50 -3.40
N PHE A 39 7.55 -8.59 -2.07
CA PHE A 39 7.08 -7.49 -1.24
C PHE A 39 8.24 -6.67 -0.68
N THR A 40 8.26 -5.38 -0.96
CA THR A 40 9.10 -4.42 -0.25
C THR A 40 8.43 -3.06 -0.16
N MET A 41 8.39 -2.53 1.07
CA MET A 41 7.98 -1.15 1.33
C MET A 41 9.13 -0.16 1.09
N ARG A 42 10.35 -0.63 0.76
CA ARG A 42 11.53 0.21 0.58
C ARG A 42 11.29 1.29 -0.47
N ARG A 43 11.65 2.51 -0.09
CA ARG A 43 11.60 3.67 -0.97
C ARG A 43 13.00 4.03 -1.43
N VAL A 44 13.09 4.27 -2.74
CA VAL A 44 14.18 4.97 -3.42
C VAL A 44 15.54 4.27 -3.28
N GLN A 45 15.81 3.36 -4.22
CA GLN A 45 17.15 3.04 -4.78
C GLN A 45 17.08 1.86 -5.77
N HIS A 46 16.00 1.08 -5.72
CA HIS A 46 15.71 0.07 -6.73
C HIS A 46 14.48 0.47 -7.54
N PRO A 47 14.46 0.15 -8.85
CA PRO A 47 13.26 0.31 -9.64
C PRO A 47 12.11 -0.45 -8.99
N CYS A 48 10.98 0.22 -8.76
CA CYS A 48 9.68 -0.38 -8.45
C CYS A 48 9.15 -1.11 -9.70
N ARG A 49 9.98 -2.00 -10.28
CA ARG A 49 9.76 -2.70 -11.56
C ARG A 49 8.79 -3.88 -11.43
N THR A 50 8.20 -4.04 -10.26
CA THR A 50 7.13 -4.97 -9.91
C THR A 50 6.17 -4.24 -8.95
N PRO A 51 4.93 -4.72 -8.78
CA PRO A 51 4.14 -4.36 -7.61
C PRO A 51 4.92 -4.81 -6.36
N ALA A 52 5.64 -3.88 -5.73
CA ALA A 52 6.52 -4.18 -4.60
C ALA A 52 5.88 -3.80 -3.26
N CYS A 53 5.16 -2.69 -3.23
CA CYS A 53 4.46 -2.20 -2.04
C CYS A 53 2.94 -2.35 -2.19
N LEU A 54 2.19 -2.05 -1.13
CA LEU A 54 0.73 -2.10 -1.13
C LEU A 54 0.11 -1.27 -2.27
N CYS A 55 0.64 -0.07 -2.55
CA CYS A 55 0.17 0.78 -3.64
C CYS A 55 0.47 0.16 -5.02
N GLY A 56 1.66 -0.46 -5.16
CA GLY A 56 2.06 -1.14 -6.39
C GLY A 56 1.17 -2.33 -6.69
N TRP A 57 0.95 -3.20 -5.70
CA TRP A 57 0.05 -4.35 -5.82
C TRP A 57 -1.39 -3.93 -6.10
N ALA A 58 -1.91 -2.92 -5.42
CA ALA A 58 -3.27 -2.44 -5.66
C ALA A 58 -3.44 -1.92 -7.09
N ASN A 59 -2.45 -1.20 -7.61
CA ASN A 59 -2.45 -0.76 -9.01
C ASN A 59 -2.39 -1.94 -9.98
N ASP A 60 -1.51 -2.91 -9.75
CA ASP A 60 -1.34 -4.07 -10.62
C ASP A 60 -2.63 -4.92 -10.70
N VAL A 61 -3.19 -5.31 -9.55
CA VAL A 61 -4.37 -6.19 -9.50
C VAL A 61 -5.65 -5.53 -10.04
N SER A 62 -5.64 -4.21 -10.19
CA SER A 62 -6.72 -3.40 -10.76
C SER A 62 -6.48 -3.02 -12.22
N ALA A 63 -5.43 -3.56 -12.86
CA ALA A 63 -5.00 -3.23 -14.21
C ALA A 63 -4.69 -1.74 -14.40
N GLY A 64 -4.02 -1.14 -13.42
CA GLY A 64 -3.59 0.25 -13.43
C GLY A 64 -4.65 1.25 -13.00
N ARG A 65 -5.83 0.82 -12.53
CA ARG A 65 -6.96 1.71 -12.23
C ARG A 65 -6.98 2.26 -10.81
N ALA A 66 -6.50 1.48 -9.83
CA ALA A 66 -6.32 1.95 -8.46
C ALA A 66 -4.99 2.69 -8.34
N PHE A 67 -4.99 3.84 -7.68
CA PHE A 67 -3.77 4.63 -7.46
C PHE A 67 -2.93 4.87 -8.75
N PRO A 68 -3.54 5.20 -9.92
CA PRO A 68 -2.88 5.25 -11.24
C PRO A 68 -1.74 6.27 -11.33
N LEU A 69 -1.78 7.26 -10.44
CA LEU A 69 -0.81 8.34 -10.33
C LEU A 69 0.34 7.99 -9.39
N TYR A 70 0.18 6.91 -8.63
CA TYR A 70 1.03 6.57 -7.51
C TYR A 70 1.73 5.23 -7.68
N ALA A 71 1.36 4.46 -8.70
CA ALA A 71 2.04 3.25 -9.12
C ALA A 71 1.94 3.13 -10.65
N LYS A 72 3.09 3.16 -11.33
CA LYS A 72 3.21 2.76 -12.73
C LYS A 72 4.32 1.72 -12.83
N PRO A 73 4.07 0.56 -13.46
CA PRO A 73 5.12 -0.42 -13.73
C PRO A 73 6.30 0.24 -14.46
N GLY A 74 7.51 0.06 -13.94
CA GLY A 74 8.75 0.55 -14.56
C GLY A 74 9.09 2.02 -14.29
N LEU A 75 8.24 2.80 -13.62
CA LEU A 75 8.55 4.13 -13.12
C LEU A 75 8.74 4.08 -11.61
N THR A 76 9.78 4.72 -11.07
CA THR A 76 9.85 4.90 -9.63
C THR A 76 8.87 6.00 -9.25
N MET A 77 8.09 5.79 -8.20
CA MET A 77 7.16 6.79 -7.63
C MET A 77 7.80 8.17 -7.37
N PHE A 78 9.13 8.22 -7.31
CA PHE A 78 9.92 9.41 -7.01
C PHE A 78 10.70 9.98 -8.21
N SER A 79 10.84 9.26 -9.33
CA SER A 79 11.62 9.73 -10.47
C SER A 79 10.86 10.66 -11.41
N ASP A 80 9.57 10.92 -11.14
CA ASP A 80 8.76 11.76 -12.01
C ASP A 80 8.19 12.96 -11.24
N ALA A 81 8.82 14.12 -11.48
CA ALA A 81 8.51 15.40 -10.88
C ALA A 81 7.04 15.84 -11.07
N ARG A 82 6.31 15.23 -12.01
CA ARG A 82 4.88 15.47 -12.25
C ARG A 82 3.99 14.95 -11.11
N TYR A 83 4.47 13.99 -10.32
CA TYR A 83 3.70 13.44 -9.20
C TYR A 83 3.96 14.15 -7.87
N GLY A 84 5.06 14.91 -7.76
CA GLY A 84 5.44 15.72 -6.59
C GLY A 84 4.28 16.50 -5.93
N PRO A 85 3.49 17.26 -6.71
CA PRO A 85 2.35 18.01 -6.18
C PRO A 85 1.21 17.10 -5.69
N ARG A 86 0.91 16.02 -6.42
CA ARG A 86 -0.23 15.12 -6.15
C ARG A 86 -0.05 14.21 -4.93
N TRP A 87 1.18 14.12 -4.41
CA TRP A 87 1.46 13.48 -3.11
C TRP A 87 1.03 14.36 -1.93
N ARG A 88 1.10 15.69 -2.05
CA ARG A 88 0.65 16.60 -0.98
C ARG A 88 -0.85 16.50 -0.75
N ASP A 89 -1.59 16.21 -1.82
CA ASP A 89 -3.04 16.15 -1.81
C ASP A 89 -3.58 14.75 -1.43
N MET A 90 -2.70 13.74 -1.30
CA MET A 90 -3.12 12.40 -0.90
C MET A 90 -3.64 12.42 0.56
N PRO A 91 -4.79 11.79 0.86
CA PRO A 91 -5.27 11.68 2.23
C PRO A 91 -4.20 11.11 3.16
N ARG A 92 -4.02 11.74 4.31
CA ARG A 92 -3.01 11.35 5.30
C ARG A 92 -3.05 9.86 5.68
N PRO A 93 -4.22 9.23 5.87
CA PRO A 93 -4.30 7.78 6.09
C PRO A 93 -3.67 6.93 4.99
N LEU A 94 -3.84 7.30 3.71
CA LEU A 94 -3.21 6.61 2.59
C LEU A 94 -1.70 6.89 2.52
N LEU A 95 -1.28 8.13 2.78
CA LEU A 95 0.14 8.46 2.89
C LEU A 95 0.81 7.58 3.95
N GLU A 96 0.16 7.39 5.10
CA GLU A 96 0.65 6.56 6.19
C GLU A 96 0.63 5.07 5.85
N LEU A 97 -0.45 4.56 5.25
CA LEU A 97 -0.55 3.17 4.78
C LEU A 97 0.62 2.81 3.87
N PHE A 98 0.91 3.66 2.91
CA PHE A 98 1.98 3.41 1.98
C PHE A 98 3.36 3.87 2.50
N ALA A 99 3.42 4.47 3.69
CA ALA A 99 4.62 5.03 4.31
C ALA A 99 5.32 6.13 3.48
N TYR A 100 4.54 7.01 2.81
CA TYR A 100 5.06 8.15 2.05
C TYR A 100 5.78 9.17 2.92
N GLY A 101 6.95 9.63 2.45
CA GLY A 101 7.76 10.67 3.09
C GLY A 101 8.60 10.20 4.30
N ARG A 102 8.64 8.90 4.61
CA ARG A 102 9.45 8.36 5.71
C ARG A 102 10.93 8.20 5.34
N ARG A 103 11.82 8.29 6.33
CA ARG A 103 13.28 8.16 6.15
C ARG A 103 13.64 6.73 5.75
N PRO A 104 14.62 6.48 4.85
CA PRO A 104 15.04 5.13 4.43
C PRO A 104 15.37 4.13 5.56
N ALA A 105 15.62 4.61 6.79
CA ALA A 105 15.86 3.78 7.97
C ALA A 105 14.58 3.45 8.79
N ASP A 106 13.40 3.84 8.32
CA ASP A 106 12.13 3.57 9.01
C ASP A 106 11.85 2.06 8.99
N PRO A 107 11.57 1.43 10.16
CA PRO A 107 11.30 0.00 10.28
C PRO A 107 10.23 -0.53 9.30
N VAL A 108 9.28 0.30 8.88
CA VAL A 108 8.25 -0.08 7.91
C VAL A 108 8.84 -0.60 6.60
N TYR A 109 10.04 -0.18 6.23
CA TYR A 109 10.71 -0.64 5.01
C TYR A 109 11.28 -2.04 5.07
N ALA A 110 11.34 -2.63 6.26
CA ALA A 110 11.66 -4.03 6.47
C ALA A 110 10.41 -4.89 6.72
N ALA A 111 9.21 -4.32 6.57
CA ALA A 111 7.97 -5.04 6.79
C ALA A 111 7.85 -6.28 5.90
N THR A 112 7.50 -7.40 6.50
CA THR A 112 7.16 -8.64 5.79
C THR A 112 5.75 -8.56 5.18
N PRO A 113 5.37 -9.44 4.23
CA PRO A 113 4.00 -9.56 3.73
C PRO A 113 2.97 -9.73 4.85
N SER A 114 3.26 -10.52 5.87
CA SER A 114 2.37 -10.72 7.02
C SER A 114 2.15 -9.43 7.81
N GLN A 115 3.21 -8.67 8.08
CA GLN A 115 3.10 -7.38 8.75
C GLN A 115 2.35 -6.36 7.88
N ALA A 116 2.57 -6.39 6.57
CA ALA A 116 1.82 -5.57 5.64
C ALA A 116 0.33 -5.94 5.57
N ALA A 117 -0.02 -7.22 5.70
CA ALA A 117 -1.40 -7.68 5.80
C ALA A 117 -2.08 -7.11 7.04
N ILE A 118 -1.40 -7.13 8.20
CA ILE A 118 -1.90 -6.54 9.44
C ILE A 118 -2.11 -5.03 9.27
N ALA A 119 -1.12 -4.32 8.72
CA ALA A 119 -1.24 -2.88 8.49
C ALA A 119 -2.39 -2.53 7.54
N LEU A 120 -2.54 -3.29 6.46
CA LEU A 120 -3.61 -3.10 5.50
C LEU A 120 -4.99 -3.43 6.09
N ARG A 121 -5.09 -4.49 6.88
CA ARG A 121 -6.30 -4.85 7.62
C ARG A 121 -6.69 -3.78 8.64
N ASN A 122 -5.72 -3.23 9.37
CA ASN A 122 -5.93 -2.12 10.28
C ASN A 122 -6.46 -0.89 9.53
N PHE A 123 -5.88 -0.58 8.37
CA PHE A 123 -6.38 0.51 7.53
C PHE A 123 -7.82 0.27 7.09
N LEU A 124 -8.13 -0.91 6.54
CA LEU A 124 -9.47 -1.23 6.04
C LEU A 124 -10.54 -1.28 7.16
N THR A 125 -10.16 -1.54 8.41
CA THR A 125 -11.10 -1.65 9.54
C THR A 125 -11.18 -0.39 10.40
N GLN A 126 -10.11 0.41 10.46
CA GLN A 126 -9.97 1.52 11.42
C GLN A 126 -9.53 2.84 10.75
N GLY A 127 -9.30 2.84 9.44
CA GLY A 127 -8.82 4.01 8.70
C GLY A 127 -7.37 4.39 9.01
N GLN A 128 -6.61 3.52 9.68
CA GLN A 128 -5.22 3.75 10.07
C GLN A 128 -4.42 2.47 9.92
N ALA A 129 -3.24 2.56 9.28
CA ALA A 129 -2.41 1.39 9.06
C ALA A 129 -1.74 0.85 10.34
N ARG A 130 -1.55 1.71 11.36
CA ARG A 130 -0.94 1.36 12.64
C ARG A 130 0.34 0.52 12.49
N TRP A 131 1.26 1.00 11.66
CA TRP A 131 2.50 0.30 11.35
C TRP A 131 3.31 -0.15 12.57
N ALA A 132 3.31 0.61 13.66
CA ALA A 132 3.98 0.21 14.90
C ALA A 132 3.40 -1.08 15.50
N GLU A 133 2.08 -1.25 15.45
CA GLU A 133 1.39 -2.47 15.88
C GLU A 133 1.68 -3.62 14.92
N ALA A 134 1.57 -3.35 13.62
CA ALA A 134 1.81 -4.34 12.58
C ALA A 134 3.24 -4.91 12.59
N LEU A 135 4.23 -4.07 12.92
CA LEU A 135 5.64 -4.47 13.00
C LEU A 135 5.99 -5.21 14.30
N ALA A 136 5.15 -5.12 15.34
CA ALA A 136 5.36 -5.79 16.62
C ALA A 136 4.75 -7.21 16.66
N ALA A 137 4.05 -7.61 15.60
CA ALA A 137 3.37 -8.90 15.46
C ALA A 137 4.27 -10.00 14.87
#